data_AF-A0A5C3KYX0-F1
#
_entry.id   AF-A0A5C3KYX0-F1
#
_cell.length_a   1.000
_cell.length_b   1.000
_cell.length_c   1.000
_cell.angle_alpha   90.00
_cell.angle_beta   90.00
_cell.angle_gamma   90.00
#
_symmetry.space_group_name_H-M   'P 1'
#
loop_
_entity.id
_entity.type
_entity.pdbx_description
1 polymer ?
#
loop_
_entity_poly.entity_id
_entity_poly.type
_entity_poly.pdbx_seq_one_letter_code
_entity_poly.pdbx_strand_id
1 'polypeptide(L)'
;MLGKISSWWSPSHKDDSKPFDPTNPKQNPLNPEGLKPCCACPTTKRVRDDCFLKFESAEATEKCKAQVEDHLACMRSLGFKI
;
A
#
# COMPACT_ATOMS: atom_id res chain seq x y z
N MET A 1 36.34 -20.75 32.50
CA MET A 1 35.38 -19.62 32.44
C MET A 1 34.61 -19.69 31.11
N LEU A 2 33.70 -20.66 30.99
CA LEU A 2 32.87 -20.91 29.80
C LEU A 2 31.42 -20.64 30.19
N GLY A 3 30.99 -19.38 30.11
CA GLY A 3 29.63 -19.01 30.48
C GLY A 3 29.19 -17.78 29.71
N LYS A 4 27.98 -17.86 29.13
CA LYS A 4 27.20 -16.82 28.44
C LYS A 4 27.29 -16.78 26.90
N ILE A 5 26.93 -17.88 26.24
CA ILE A 5 26.52 -17.85 24.81
C ILE A 5 25.07 -18.33 24.57
N SER A 6 24.23 -18.44 25.60
CA SER A 6 22.87 -18.98 25.45
C SER A 6 21.76 -17.93 25.25
N SER A 7 22.09 -16.66 25.03
CA SER A 7 21.07 -15.59 24.88
C SER A 7 20.84 -15.13 23.44
N TRP A 8 21.28 -15.87 22.41
CA TRP A 8 21.08 -15.49 21.01
C TRP A 8 20.09 -16.38 20.23
N TRP A 9 19.39 -17.32 20.89
CA TRP A 9 18.19 -17.92 20.30
C TRP A 9 16.96 -17.52 21.12
N SER A 10 16.64 -16.24 21.15
CA SER A 10 15.30 -15.84 21.62
C SER A 10 14.29 -16.23 20.54
N PRO A 11 13.35 -17.17 20.79
CA PRO A 11 12.25 -17.40 19.88
C PRO A 11 11.36 -16.16 19.99
N SER A 12 11.24 -15.39 18.91
CA SER A 12 10.29 -14.29 18.87
C SER A 12 8.90 -14.83 19.20
N HIS A 13 8.33 -14.33 20.29
CA HIS A 13 6.92 -14.53 20.63
C HIS A 13 6.09 -14.09 19.43
N LYS A 14 5.35 -15.03 18.82
CA LYS A 14 4.33 -14.72 17.83
C LYS A 14 3.18 -14.11 18.60
N ASP A 15 3.14 -12.79 18.61
CA ASP A 15 1.96 -12.03 19.01
C ASP A 15 0.86 -12.33 17.99
N ASP A 16 -0.24 -12.93 18.42
CA ASP A 16 -1.35 -13.41 17.56
C ASP A 16 -2.18 -12.27 16.94
N SER A 17 -1.74 -11.01 17.04
CA SER A 17 -2.38 -9.86 16.39
C SER A 17 -1.75 -9.56 15.02
N LYS A 18 -1.91 -10.47 14.05
CA LYS A 18 -1.38 -10.25 12.69
C LYS A 18 -2.02 -9.00 12.07
N PRO A 19 -1.24 -8.03 11.54
CA PRO A 19 -1.78 -6.79 10.97
C PRO A 19 -2.66 -7.08 9.75
N PHE A 20 -3.65 -6.20 9.51
CA PHE A 20 -4.56 -6.30 8.36
C PHE A 20 -3.78 -6.25 7.04
N ASP A 21 -3.89 -7.32 6.24
CA ASP A 21 -3.29 -7.39 4.91
C ASP A 21 -4.37 -7.14 3.84
N PRO A 22 -4.38 -5.96 3.19
CA PRO A 22 -5.37 -5.62 2.17
C PRO A 22 -5.20 -6.41 0.86
N THR A 23 -4.10 -7.16 0.73
CA THR A 23 -3.82 -8.01 -0.44
C THR A 23 -4.31 -9.44 -0.26
N ASN A 24 -4.76 -9.81 0.95
CA ASN A 24 -5.34 -11.12 1.20
C ASN A 24 -6.86 -11.09 0.94
N PRO A 25 -7.39 -11.80 -0.07
CA PRO A 25 -8.83 -11.80 -0.38
C PRO A 25 -9.72 -12.25 0.79
N LYS A 26 -9.17 -13.05 1.72
CA LYS A 26 -9.90 -13.48 2.93
C LYS A 26 -10.09 -12.35 3.94
N GLN A 27 -9.19 -11.36 3.94
CA GLN A 27 -9.26 -10.20 4.84
C GLN A 27 -9.88 -8.99 4.14
N ASN A 28 -9.71 -8.87 2.81
CA ASN A 28 -10.28 -7.81 1.99
C ASN A 28 -11.15 -8.38 0.86
N PRO A 29 -12.46 -8.60 1.09
CA PRO A 29 -13.36 -9.15 0.07
C PRO A 29 -13.59 -8.18 -1.11
N LEU A 30 -13.24 -6.90 -0.97
CA LEU A 30 -13.31 -5.91 -2.05
C LEU A 30 -12.17 -6.03 -3.05
N ASN A 31 -11.13 -6.82 -2.72
CA ASN A 31 -10.00 -7.13 -3.57
C ASN A 31 -9.90 -8.65 -3.80
N PRO A 32 -10.82 -9.24 -4.58
CA PRO A 32 -10.90 -10.69 -4.76
C PRO A 32 -9.65 -11.27 -5.45
N GLU A 33 -8.99 -10.48 -6.28
CA GLU A 33 -7.76 -10.86 -6.98
C GLU A 33 -6.50 -10.71 -6.12
N GLY A 34 -6.62 -10.18 -4.90
CA GLY A 34 -5.49 -10.01 -3.99
C GLY A 34 -4.42 -9.06 -4.53
N LEU A 35 -4.85 -8.06 -5.33
CA LEU A 35 -3.96 -7.11 -5.97
C LEU A 35 -3.19 -6.31 -4.92
N LYS A 36 -1.95 -5.98 -5.23
CA LYS A 36 -1.16 -4.99 -4.49
C LYS A 36 -1.60 -3.58 -4.91
N PRO A 37 -1.45 -2.55 -4.04
CA PRO A 37 -1.80 -1.17 -4.38
C PRO A 37 -1.17 -0.65 -5.68
N CYS A 38 0.03 -1.12 -6.02
CA CYS A 38 0.73 -0.75 -7.26
C CYS A 38 0.05 -1.26 -8.54
N CYS A 39 -0.78 -2.30 -8.45
CA CYS A 39 -1.46 -2.96 -9.56
C CYS A 39 -2.98 -2.77 -9.55
N ALA A 40 -3.53 -2.26 -8.46
CA ALA A 40 -4.98 -2.11 -8.24
C ALA A 40 -5.67 -1.19 -9.27
N CYS A 41 -4.99 -0.11 -9.67
CA CYS A 41 -5.59 0.96 -10.48
C CYS A 41 -4.65 1.45 -11.58
N PRO A 42 -4.32 0.63 -12.60
CA PRO A 42 -3.31 0.97 -13.61
C PRO A 42 -3.72 2.17 -14.48
N THR A 43 -5.01 2.28 -14.81
CA THR A 43 -5.55 3.34 -15.68
C THR A 43 -5.44 4.72 -15.02
N THR A 44 -5.98 4.87 -13.80
CA THR A 44 -5.93 6.15 -13.08
C THR A 44 -4.52 6.50 -12.63
N LYS A 45 -3.71 5.49 -12.27
CA LYS A 45 -2.29 5.68 -11.93
C LYS A 45 -1.54 6.28 -13.10
N ARG A 46 -1.70 5.75 -14.31
CA ARG A 46 -1.03 6.27 -15.50
C ARG A 46 -1.42 7.73 -15.78
N VAL A 47 -2.71 8.06 -15.71
CA VAL A 47 -3.19 9.44 -15.92
C VAL A 47 -2.62 10.40 -14.86
N ARG A 48 -2.55 9.96 -13.59
CA ARG A 48 -1.91 10.72 -12.52
C ARG A 48 -0.42 10.91 -12.80
N ASP A 49 0.30 9.84 -13.08
CA ASP A 49 1.75 9.88 -13.30
C ASP A 49 2.09 10.76 -14.50
N ASP A 50 1.35 10.64 -15.60
CA ASP A 50 1.48 11.50 -16.78
C ASP A 50 1.17 12.98 -16.48
N CYS A 51 0.30 13.27 -15.50
CA CYS A 51 0.05 14.63 -15.05
C CYS A 51 1.25 15.18 -14.26
N PHE A 52 1.77 14.41 -13.29
CA PHE A 52 2.92 14.82 -12.48
C PHE A 52 4.19 15.00 -13.30
N LEU A 53 4.36 14.27 -14.41
CA LEU A 53 5.50 14.44 -15.33
C LEU A 53 5.44 15.71 -16.18
N LYS A 54 4.27 16.38 -16.27
CA LYS A 54 4.08 17.59 -17.09
C LYS A 54 4.25 18.89 -16.33
N PHE A 55 4.14 18.86 -15.01
CA PHE A 55 4.19 20.06 -14.17
C PHE A 55 5.40 19.98 -13.23
N GLU A 56 5.93 21.13 -12.85
CA GLU A 56 6.94 21.21 -11.79
C GLU A 56 6.35 20.71 -10.46
N SER A 57 7.16 20.04 -9.64
CA SER A 57 6.72 19.41 -8.39
C SER A 57 5.98 20.37 -7.44
N ALA A 58 6.33 21.66 -7.47
CA ALA A 58 5.69 22.70 -6.65
C ALA A 58 4.23 22.97 -7.07
N GLU A 59 3.92 22.81 -8.35
CA GLU A 59 2.58 23.11 -8.92
C GLU A 59 1.75 21.84 -9.14
N ALA A 60 2.41 20.69 -9.32
CA ALA A 60 1.78 19.41 -9.64
C ALA A 60 0.72 19.00 -8.61
N THR A 61 0.93 19.28 -7.31
CA THR A 61 -0.02 18.95 -6.25
C THR A 61 -1.40 19.57 -6.47
N GLU A 62 -1.45 20.83 -6.88
CA GLU A 62 -2.71 21.54 -7.14
C GLU A 62 -3.24 21.23 -8.54
N LYS A 63 -2.36 21.20 -9.56
CA LYS A 63 -2.75 20.97 -10.96
C LYS A 63 -3.24 19.55 -11.24
N CYS A 64 -2.71 18.56 -10.51
CA CYS A 64 -3.05 17.15 -10.68
C CYS A 64 -4.01 16.62 -9.61
N LYS A 65 -4.61 17.50 -8.80
CA LYS A 65 -5.48 17.12 -7.68
C LYS A 65 -6.62 16.20 -8.10
N ALA A 66 -7.29 16.50 -9.22
CA ALA A 66 -8.37 15.68 -9.75
C ALA A 66 -7.92 14.24 -10.07
N GLN A 67 -6.75 14.09 -10.71
CA GLN A 67 -6.17 12.81 -11.09
C GLN A 67 -5.73 12.00 -9.86
N VAL A 68 -5.27 12.68 -8.81
CA VAL A 68 -4.98 12.06 -7.51
C VAL A 68 -6.27 11.57 -6.87
N GLU A 69 -7.32 12.40 -6.83
CA GLU A 69 -8.63 12.03 -6.28
C GLU A 69 -9.23 10.82 -7.00
N ASP A 70 -9.18 10.77 -8.33
CA ASP A 70 -9.63 9.62 -9.13
C ASP A 70 -8.87 8.34 -8.78
N HIS A 71 -7.55 8.43 -8.63
CA HIS A 71 -6.73 7.28 -8.27
C HIS A 71 -6.99 6.80 -6.83
N LEU A 72 -7.17 7.73 -5.89
CA LEU A 72 -7.54 7.41 -4.52
C LEU A 72 -8.95 6.80 -4.45
N ALA A 73 -9.90 7.29 -5.26
CA ALA A 73 -11.25 6.73 -5.34
C ALA A 73 -11.21 5.26 -5.80
N CYS A 74 -10.43 4.95 -6.84
CA CYS A 74 -10.23 3.58 -7.31
C CYS A 74 -9.59 2.67 -6.24
N MET A 75 -8.58 3.14 -5.53
CA MET A 75 -7.97 2.34 -4.47
C MET A 75 -8.92 2.13 -3.28
N ARG A 76 -9.72 3.15 -2.92
CA ARG A 76 -10.73 3.03 -1.86
C ARG A 76 -11.85 2.06 -2.22
N SER A 77 -12.26 1.98 -3.49
CA SER A 77 -13.27 0.99 -3.92
C SER A 77 -12.79 -0.45 -3.77
N LEU A 78 -11.48 -0.67 -3.76
CA LEU A 78 -10.85 -1.98 -3.52
C LEU A 78 -10.51 -2.21 -2.04
N GLY A 79 -10.92 -1.33 -1.12
CA GLY A 79 -10.73 -1.51 0.31
C GLY A 79 -9.33 -1.16 0.84
N PHE A 80 -8.49 -0.49 0.04
CA PHE A 80 -7.21 0.03 0.54
C PHE A 80 -7.44 1.25 1.43
N LYS A 81 -6.80 1.27 2.61
CA LYS A 81 -6.75 2.42 3.53
C LYS A 81 -5.48 3.24 3.22
N ILE A 82 -5.67 4.46 2.74
CA ILE A 82 -4.68 5.36 2.12
C ILE A 82 -4.96 6.80 2.53
#